data_AF-A0A150GJR5-F1
#
_entry.id   AF-A0A150GJR5-F1
#
_cell.length_a   1.000
_cell.length_b   1.000
_cell.length_c   1.000
_cell.angle_alpha   90.00
_cell.angle_beta   90.00
_cell.angle_gamma   90.00
#
_symmetry.space_group_name_H-M   'P 1'
#
loop_
_entity.id
_entity.type
_entity.pdbx_description
1 polymer ?
#
loop_
_entity_poly.entity_id
_entity_poly.type
_entity_poly.pdbx_seq_one_letter_code
_entity_poly.pdbx_strand_id
1 'polypeptide(L)'
;MKVNVRRVLCPSVANYTFYRLQDVPGAYLLQSLNGTIPAPVGLGAVCGATPRCSAFTTMGDLKVVPMAPLFSVMDGSASDVLSCDGIYIATDGRTLAGLLPPVAKQLQSQNIDPRTASSLQPEELRKAFAAAKVPLAQEDKAVGSYTFSQVLAALNDPVWDSRRVVGPGNTAISYVSPVKDQGSCGACVAFAATAIAEIAVAVANESAVNTNDYSEQW
;
A
#
# COMPACT_ATOMS: atom_id res chain seq x y z
N MET A 1 39.32 -4.67 29.71
CA MET A 1 37.90 -4.94 30.04
C MET A 1 37.13 -5.17 28.74
N LYS A 2 36.74 -6.40 28.42
CA LYS A 2 35.82 -6.68 27.31
C LYS A 2 34.40 -6.41 27.81
N VAL A 3 33.76 -5.34 27.32
CA VAL A 3 32.35 -5.08 27.58
C VAL A 3 31.56 -6.22 26.94
N ASN A 4 30.99 -7.08 27.78
CA ASN A 4 30.17 -8.20 27.36
C ASN A 4 28.79 -7.65 26.99
N VAL A 5 28.65 -7.13 25.77
CA VAL A 5 27.37 -6.69 25.23
C VAL A 5 26.53 -7.95 25.02
N ARG A 6 25.75 -8.35 26.04
CA ARG A 6 24.70 -9.36 25.86
C ARG A 6 23.80 -8.84 24.74
N ARG A 7 23.86 -9.46 23.55
CA ARG A 7 22.84 -9.25 22.52
C ARG A 7 21.51 -9.65 23.12
N VAL A 8 20.65 -8.68 23.40
CA VAL A 8 19.26 -8.95 23.74
C VAL A 8 18.63 -9.56 22.49
N LEU A 9 18.25 -10.83 22.58
CA LEU A 9 17.56 -11.55 21.50
C LEU A 9 16.07 -11.29 21.64
N CYS A 10 15.53 -10.45 20.76
CA CYS A 10 14.08 -10.23 20.70
C CYS A 10 13.40 -11.37 19.91
N PRO A 11 12.13 -11.69 20.22
CA PRO A 11 11.44 -12.82 19.59
C PRO A 11 11.38 -12.68 18.07
N SER A 12 11.74 -13.73 17.34
CA SER A 12 11.53 -13.79 15.89
C SER A 12 10.11 -14.24 15.57
N VAL A 13 9.45 -13.58 14.63
CA VAL A 13 8.13 -13.98 14.13
C VAL A 13 8.28 -14.35 12.66
N ALA A 14 7.86 -15.57 12.29
CA ALA A 14 7.95 -16.02 10.90
C ALA A 14 7.22 -15.05 9.96
N ASN A 15 7.83 -14.74 8.82
CA ASN A 15 7.29 -13.81 7.81
C ASN A 15 7.20 -12.35 8.25
N TYR A 16 7.87 -11.97 9.34
CA TYR A 16 8.00 -10.57 9.75
C TYR A 16 9.47 -10.21 9.99
N THR A 17 9.82 -8.99 9.61
CA THR A 17 11.08 -8.34 9.95
C THR A 17 10.85 -7.46 11.17
N PHE A 18 11.67 -7.63 12.20
CA PHE A 18 11.57 -6.86 13.44
C PHE A 18 12.48 -5.63 13.41
N TYR A 19 11.89 -4.47 13.68
CA TYR A 19 12.58 -3.18 13.79
C TYR A 19 12.57 -2.73 15.25
N ARG A 20 13.71 -2.92 15.91
CA ARG A 20 13.89 -2.69 17.33
C ARG A 20 13.88 -1.20 17.67
N LEU A 21 13.12 -0.83 18.70
CA LEU A 21 12.94 0.53 19.21
C LEU A 21 12.52 1.51 18.12
N GLN A 22 11.77 1.02 17.14
CA GLN A 22 11.29 1.79 16.01
C GLN A 22 9.80 1.56 15.83
N ASP A 23 9.14 2.59 15.32
CA ASP A 23 7.76 2.55 14.87
C ASP A 23 7.63 3.31 13.54
N VAL A 24 6.49 3.18 12.86
CA VAL A 24 6.17 3.89 11.63
C VAL A 24 5.06 4.91 11.95
N PRO A 25 5.41 6.13 12.40
CA PRO A 25 4.42 7.15 12.69
C PRO A 25 3.64 7.53 11.42
N GLY A 26 2.33 7.79 11.56
CA GLY A 26 1.44 8.07 10.44
C GLY A 26 1.00 6.83 9.65
N ALA A 27 1.44 5.62 10.01
CA ALA A 27 0.84 4.39 9.50
C ALA A 27 -0.63 4.27 9.94
N TYR A 28 -1.45 3.67 9.08
CA TYR A 28 -2.87 3.52 9.38
C TYR A 28 -3.09 2.47 10.46
N LEU A 29 -3.62 2.87 11.61
CA LEU A 29 -3.95 1.98 12.72
C LEU A 29 -5.26 1.24 12.40
N LEU A 30 -5.20 -0.09 12.36
CA LEU A 30 -6.38 -0.94 12.18
C LEU A 30 -7.10 -1.15 13.51
N GLN A 31 -6.33 -1.52 14.53
CA GLN A 31 -6.85 -1.89 15.84
C GLN A 31 -5.71 -1.85 16.86
N SER A 32 -6.00 -1.37 18.06
CA SER A 32 -5.17 -1.61 19.24
C SER A 32 -5.81 -2.72 20.07
N LEU A 33 -5.04 -3.77 20.38
CA LEU A 33 -5.52 -4.84 21.24
C LEU A 33 -5.56 -4.34 22.69
N ASN A 34 -6.70 -4.51 23.36
CA ASN A 34 -6.87 -4.12 24.75
C ASN A 34 -6.70 -5.34 25.68
N GLY A 35 -6.12 -5.12 26.87
CA GLY A 35 -5.96 -6.16 27.89
C GLY A 35 -4.63 -6.90 27.78
N THR A 36 -4.64 -8.23 27.99
CA THR A 36 -3.42 -9.04 27.93
C THR A 36 -2.92 -9.16 26.50
N ILE A 37 -1.87 -8.42 26.17
CA ILE A 37 -1.25 -8.45 24.84
C ILE A 37 -0.58 -9.82 24.61
N PRO A 38 -0.91 -10.54 23.53
CA PRO A 38 -0.24 -11.78 23.19
C PRO A 38 1.26 -11.58 22.98
N ALA A 39 2.06 -12.63 23.19
CA ALA A 39 3.45 -12.62 22.78
C ALA A 39 3.57 -12.33 21.26
N PRO A 40 4.72 -11.83 20.75
CA PRO A 40 4.86 -11.42 19.34
C PRO A 40 4.45 -12.46 18.31
N VAL A 41 4.67 -13.76 18.57
CA VAL A 41 4.20 -14.85 17.70
C VAL A 41 2.66 -14.88 17.61
N GLY A 42 1.98 -14.68 18.72
CA GLY A 42 0.52 -14.57 18.78
C GLY A 42 0.02 -13.31 18.07
N LEU A 43 0.70 -12.17 18.22
CA LEU A 43 0.38 -10.95 17.48
C LEU A 43 0.52 -11.14 15.96
N GLY A 44 1.54 -11.88 15.52
CA GLY A 44 1.70 -12.26 14.12
C GLY A 44 0.55 -13.09 13.58
N ALA A 45 -0.01 -14.00 14.38
CA ALA A 45 -1.19 -14.78 14.02
C ALA A 45 -2.46 -13.92 13.93
N VAL A 46 -2.65 -13.00 14.89
CA VAL A 46 -3.77 -12.05 14.87
C VAL A 46 -3.67 -11.15 13.62
N CYS A 47 -2.51 -10.53 13.38
CA CYS A 47 -2.28 -9.73 12.18
C CYS A 47 -2.48 -10.55 10.89
N GLY A 48 -2.08 -11.83 10.87
CA GLY A 48 -2.33 -12.72 9.74
C GLY A 48 -3.81 -12.98 9.45
N ALA A 49 -4.66 -12.94 10.47
CA ALA A 49 -6.11 -13.09 10.36
C ALA A 49 -6.85 -11.76 10.14
N THR A 50 -6.23 -10.62 10.46
CA THR A 50 -6.80 -9.29 10.28
C THR A 50 -6.63 -8.80 8.84
N PRO A 51 -7.72 -8.54 8.10
CA PRO A 51 -7.63 -8.01 6.75
C PRO A 51 -6.77 -6.74 6.69
N ARG A 52 -5.90 -6.65 5.67
CA ARG A 52 -4.99 -5.53 5.40
C ARG A 52 -3.87 -5.31 6.43
N CYS A 53 -3.81 -6.06 7.54
CA CYS A 53 -2.72 -5.93 8.48
C CYS A 53 -1.39 -6.32 7.83
N SER A 54 -0.44 -5.39 7.85
CA SER A 54 0.90 -5.57 7.29
C SER A 54 2.01 -5.33 8.32
N ALA A 55 1.68 -4.81 9.50
CA ALA A 55 2.59 -4.68 10.61
C ALA A 55 1.88 -4.73 11.95
N PHE A 56 2.63 -5.01 13.01
CA PHE A 56 2.15 -4.87 14.38
C PHE A 56 3.25 -4.44 15.34
N THR A 57 2.89 -3.71 16.40
CA THR A 57 3.83 -3.30 17.45
C THR A 57 3.83 -4.31 18.61
N THR A 58 4.90 -4.32 19.41
CA THR A 58 4.94 -5.12 20.65
C THR A 58 3.89 -4.70 21.68
N MET A 59 3.37 -3.46 21.55
CA MET A 59 2.29 -2.93 22.39
C MET A 59 0.89 -3.39 21.94
N GLY A 60 0.79 -4.14 20.84
CA GLY A 60 -0.48 -4.71 20.37
C GLY A 60 -1.23 -3.85 19.36
N ASP A 61 -0.59 -2.85 18.74
CA ASP A 61 -1.18 -2.12 17.62
C ASP A 61 -1.02 -2.91 16.33
N LEU A 62 -2.13 -3.14 15.64
CA LEU A 62 -2.15 -3.69 14.29
C LEU A 62 -2.22 -2.54 13.29
N LYS A 63 -1.32 -2.52 12.32
CA LYS A 63 -1.13 -1.39 11.40
C LYS A 63 -1.10 -1.84 9.95
N VAL A 64 -1.48 -0.91 9.07
CA VAL A 64 -1.13 -0.93 7.65
C VAL A 64 0.01 0.04 7.43
N VAL A 65 1.19 -0.49 7.11
CA VAL A 65 2.36 0.31 6.78
C VAL A 65 2.47 0.51 5.25
N PRO A 66 2.93 1.68 4.80
CA PRO A 66 3.20 1.92 3.39
C PRO A 66 4.34 1.02 2.87
N MET A 67 4.42 0.85 1.55
CA MET A 67 5.45 -0.01 0.92
C MET A 67 6.89 0.47 1.19
N ALA A 68 7.06 1.75 1.47
CA ALA A 68 8.31 2.36 1.93
C ALA A 68 8.05 3.03 3.30
N PRO A 69 8.15 2.30 4.41
CA PRO A 69 7.91 2.84 5.74
C PRO A 69 8.99 3.84 6.13
N LEU A 70 8.57 5.00 6.63
CA LEU A 70 9.43 5.97 7.29
C LEU A 70 9.46 5.64 8.77
N PHE A 71 10.60 5.19 9.26
CA PHE A 71 10.76 4.82 10.66
C PHE A 71 11.07 6.04 11.53
N SER A 72 10.48 6.05 12.72
CA SER A 72 10.91 6.90 13.82
C SER A 72 11.40 6.05 14.97
N VAL A 73 12.42 6.55 15.67
CA VAL A 73 12.91 5.93 16.90
C VAL A 73 11.87 6.17 18.00
N MET A 74 11.54 5.14 18.76
CA MET A 74 10.72 5.26 19.97
C MET A 74 11.49 6.01 21.05
N ASP A 75 10.81 6.81 21.86
CA ASP A 75 11.46 7.54 22.95
C ASP A 75 11.92 6.58 24.06
N GLY A 76 13.19 6.14 23.98
CA GLY A 76 13.79 5.24 24.96
C GLY A 76 14.04 5.87 26.35
N SER A 77 13.68 7.14 26.56
CA SER A 77 13.69 7.77 27.89
C SER A 77 12.41 7.52 28.68
N ALA A 78 11.36 7.04 28.02
CA ALA A 78 10.11 6.68 28.65
C ALA A 78 10.26 5.37 29.45
N SER A 79 9.76 5.35 30.69
CA SER A 79 9.97 4.26 31.66
C SER A 79 9.30 2.94 31.27
N ASP A 80 8.37 3.00 30.32
CA ASP A 80 7.60 1.90 29.77
C ASP A 80 8.25 1.26 28.53
N VAL A 81 9.31 1.87 27.96
CA VAL A 81 9.99 1.32 26.78
C VAL A 81 10.99 0.23 27.18
N LEU A 82 10.68 -0.99 26.77
CA LEU A 82 11.48 -2.18 26.99
C LEU A 82 12.50 -2.39 25.88
N SER A 83 13.55 -3.15 26.19
CA SER A 83 14.65 -3.42 25.26
C SER A 83 14.24 -4.16 23.98
N CYS A 84 13.07 -4.78 23.95
CA CYS A 84 12.51 -5.48 22.79
C CYS A 84 11.23 -4.85 22.27
N ASP A 85 10.96 -3.59 22.60
CA ASP A 85 9.89 -2.87 21.93
C ASP A 85 10.25 -2.52 20.50
N GLY A 86 9.23 -2.38 19.68
CA GLY A 86 9.36 -2.01 18.28
C GLY A 86 8.20 -2.53 17.44
N ILE A 87 8.45 -2.59 16.14
CA ILE A 87 7.45 -2.98 15.14
C ILE A 87 7.92 -4.20 14.33
N TYR A 88 7.00 -5.13 14.11
CA TYR A 88 7.14 -6.24 13.19
C TYR A 88 6.44 -5.89 11.89
N ILE A 89 7.15 -5.92 10.76
CA ILE A 89 6.59 -5.62 9.43
C ILE A 89 6.67 -6.88 8.58
N ALA A 90 5.58 -7.23 7.90
CA ALA A 90 5.50 -8.42 7.07
C ALA A 90 6.57 -8.40 5.97
N THR A 91 7.41 -9.43 5.93
CA THR A 91 8.50 -9.59 4.95
C THR A 91 7.94 -9.91 3.56
N ASP A 92 6.76 -10.51 3.50
CA ASP A 92 6.15 -11.08 2.30
C ASP A 92 5.43 -10.03 1.43
N GLY A 93 5.62 -8.73 1.68
CA GLY A 93 5.04 -7.67 0.84
C GLY A 93 3.51 -7.60 0.91
N ARG A 94 2.92 -7.73 2.11
CA ARG A 94 1.51 -7.37 2.35
C ARG A 94 1.35 -5.87 2.08
N THR A 95 0.96 -5.51 0.86
CA THR A 95 0.67 -4.12 0.45
C THR A 95 -0.70 -3.68 0.98
N LEU A 96 -1.15 -2.45 0.69
CA LEU A 96 -2.49 -1.93 1.04
C LEU A 96 -3.66 -2.86 0.63
N ALA A 97 -3.43 -3.78 -0.34
CA ALA A 97 -4.39 -4.81 -0.76
C ALA A 97 -4.31 -6.12 0.05
N GLY A 98 -3.42 -6.23 1.03
CA GLY A 98 -3.31 -7.35 1.97
C GLY A 98 -2.79 -8.67 1.38
N LEU A 99 -2.44 -8.71 0.09
CA LEU A 99 -2.02 -9.92 -0.61
C LEU A 99 -0.83 -9.62 -1.50
N LEU A 100 0.25 -10.37 -1.34
CA LEU A 100 1.24 -10.57 -2.40
C LEU A 100 0.48 -11.29 -3.53
N PRO A 101 0.26 -10.65 -4.70
CA PRO A 101 -0.47 -11.29 -5.78
C PRO A 101 0.25 -12.59 -6.18
N PRO A 102 -0.46 -13.67 -6.58
CA PRO A 102 0.16 -14.94 -6.95
C PRO A 102 1.29 -14.79 -7.98
N VAL A 103 1.15 -13.83 -8.91
CA VAL A 103 2.18 -13.47 -9.89
C VAL A 103 3.43 -12.89 -9.25
N ALA A 104 3.28 -11.99 -8.27
CA ALA A 104 4.41 -11.40 -7.55
C ALA A 104 5.18 -12.47 -6.76
N LYS A 105 4.45 -13.43 -6.14
CA LYS A 105 5.07 -14.61 -5.50
C LYS A 105 5.84 -15.47 -6.51
N GLN A 106 5.28 -15.63 -7.70
CA GLN A 106 5.92 -16.39 -8.77
C GLN A 106 7.21 -15.72 -9.25
N LEU A 107 7.20 -14.40 -9.45
CA LEU A 107 8.40 -13.64 -9.81
C LEU A 107 9.47 -13.72 -8.72
N GLN A 108 9.10 -13.60 -7.44
CA GLN A 108 10.03 -13.75 -6.33
C GLN A 108 10.65 -15.15 -6.26
N SER A 109 9.88 -16.21 -6.58
CA SER A 109 10.44 -17.58 -6.66
C SER A 109 11.51 -17.74 -7.74
N GLN A 110 11.53 -16.83 -8.72
CA GLN A 110 12.53 -16.75 -9.79
C GLN A 110 13.63 -15.71 -9.47
N ASN A 111 13.67 -15.20 -8.24
CA ASN A 111 14.61 -14.19 -7.77
C ASN A 111 14.49 -12.83 -8.52
N ILE A 112 13.28 -12.52 -8.99
CA ILE A 112 12.95 -11.27 -9.68
C ILE A 112 12.15 -10.38 -8.72
N ASP A 113 12.56 -9.12 -8.55
CA ASP A 113 11.79 -8.14 -7.77
C ASP A 113 10.51 -7.76 -8.53
N PRO A 114 9.30 -8.01 -7.98
CA PRO A 114 8.05 -7.61 -8.61
C PRO A 114 7.95 -6.10 -8.87
N ARG A 115 8.69 -5.26 -8.13
CA ARG A 115 8.73 -3.81 -8.34
C ARG A 115 9.40 -3.40 -9.65
N THR A 116 10.23 -4.27 -10.21
CA THR A 116 10.88 -4.08 -11.51
C THR A 116 10.19 -4.89 -12.60
N ALA A 117 8.98 -5.39 -12.37
CA ALA A 117 8.27 -6.20 -13.37
C ALA A 117 8.03 -5.47 -14.70
N SER A 118 7.93 -4.13 -14.68
CA SER A 118 7.80 -3.30 -15.88
C SER A 118 9.05 -3.30 -16.78
N SER A 119 10.22 -3.68 -16.25
CA SER A 119 11.44 -3.82 -17.05
C SER A 119 11.64 -5.22 -17.63
N LEU A 120 10.73 -6.17 -17.35
CA LEU A 120 10.80 -7.53 -17.90
C LEU A 120 10.26 -7.55 -19.33
N GLN A 121 10.77 -8.50 -20.11
CA GLN A 121 10.17 -8.81 -21.40
C GLN A 121 8.73 -9.29 -21.21
N PRO A 122 7.78 -8.88 -22.07
CA PRO A 122 6.37 -9.26 -21.95
C PRO A 122 6.14 -10.78 -21.92
N GLU A 123 7.00 -11.57 -22.55
CA GLU A 123 6.97 -13.03 -22.51
C GLU A 123 7.23 -13.60 -21.11
N GLU A 124 8.26 -13.09 -20.41
CA GLU A 124 8.63 -13.54 -19.07
C GLU A 124 7.53 -13.21 -18.06
N LEU A 125 6.91 -12.05 -18.21
CA LEU A 125 5.75 -11.68 -17.40
C LEU A 125 4.57 -12.62 -17.67
N ARG A 126 4.26 -12.94 -18.94
CA ARG A 126 3.21 -13.93 -19.28
C ARG A 126 3.47 -15.30 -18.66
N LYS A 127 4.73 -15.78 -18.68
CA LYS A 127 5.10 -17.04 -18.03
C LYS A 127 4.83 -17.00 -16.53
N ALA A 128 5.14 -15.89 -15.86
CA ALA A 128 4.85 -15.70 -14.45
C ALA A 128 3.34 -15.73 -14.15
N PHE A 129 2.51 -15.06 -14.96
CA PHE A 129 1.05 -15.11 -14.83
C PHE A 129 0.49 -16.52 -15.06
N ALA A 130 0.97 -17.21 -16.09
CA ALA A 130 0.56 -18.58 -16.41
C ALA A 130 0.94 -19.57 -15.29
N ALA A 131 2.18 -19.49 -14.79
CA ALA A 131 2.66 -20.33 -13.71
C ALA A 131 1.92 -20.05 -12.39
N ALA A 132 1.55 -18.80 -12.14
CA ALA A 132 0.71 -18.39 -11.02
C ALA A 132 -0.78 -18.74 -11.20
N LYS A 133 -1.18 -19.30 -12.35
CA LYS A 133 -2.58 -19.57 -12.74
C LYS A 133 -3.48 -18.34 -12.61
N VAL A 134 -2.91 -17.16 -12.80
CA VAL A 134 -3.68 -15.91 -12.78
C VAL A 134 -4.18 -15.66 -14.19
N PRO A 135 -5.51 -15.63 -14.39
CA PRO A 135 -6.06 -15.39 -15.71
C PRO A 135 -5.62 -14.01 -16.20
N LEU A 136 -5.08 -13.99 -17.41
CA LEU A 136 -4.67 -12.78 -18.10
C LEU A 136 -5.86 -11.97 -18.62
N ALA A 137 -7.04 -12.58 -18.66
CA ALA A 137 -8.32 -11.95 -18.92
C ALA A 137 -9.37 -12.58 -18.02
N GLN A 138 -10.20 -11.77 -17.38
CA GLN A 138 -11.31 -12.22 -16.54
C GLN A 138 -12.58 -11.58 -17.06
N GLU A 139 -13.63 -12.38 -17.20
CA GLU A 139 -14.99 -11.87 -17.29
C GLU A 139 -15.68 -12.05 -15.95
N ASP A 140 -16.05 -10.95 -15.31
CA ASP A 140 -16.76 -10.97 -14.03
C ASP A 140 -17.85 -9.91 -14.01
N LYS A 141 -19.08 -10.34 -13.74
CA LYS A 141 -20.27 -9.48 -13.77
C LYS A 141 -20.42 -8.60 -12.53
N ALA A 142 -19.67 -8.85 -11.46
CA ALA A 142 -19.77 -8.12 -10.19
C ALA A 142 -18.60 -7.14 -9.99
N VAL A 143 -17.37 -7.52 -10.36
CA VAL A 143 -16.17 -6.67 -10.17
C VAL A 143 -15.60 -6.08 -11.46
N GLY A 144 -16.23 -6.34 -12.60
CA GLY A 144 -15.81 -5.87 -13.91
C GLY A 144 -14.89 -6.85 -14.63
N SER A 145 -14.89 -6.78 -15.96
CA SER A 145 -14.09 -7.63 -16.84
C SER A 145 -12.82 -6.90 -17.28
N TYR A 146 -11.71 -7.63 -17.43
CA TYR A 146 -10.50 -7.11 -18.06
C TYR A 146 -9.93 -8.09 -19.07
N THR A 147 -9.33 -7.58 -20.14
CA THR A 147 -8.66 -8.37 -21.17
C THR A 147 -7.14 -8.35 -20.97
N PHE A 148 -6.45 -9.30 -21.61
CA PHE A 148 -4.99 -9.33 -21.58
C PHE A 148 -4.34 -8.09 -22.19
N SER A 149 -4.96 -7.50 -23.22
CA SER A 149 -4.48 -6.24 -23.80
C SER A 149 -4.63 -5.07 -22.82
N GLN A 150 -5.69 -5.03 -22.02
CA GLN A 150 -5.88 -4.02 -20.97
C GLN A 150 -4.87 -4.20 -19.83
N VAL A 151 -4.56 -5.43 -19.42
CA VAL A 151 -3.50 -5.72 -18.44
C VAL A 151 -2.13 -5.28 -18.96
N LEU A 152 -1.83 -5.58 -20.23
CA LEU A 152 -0.56 -5.17 -20.84
C LEU A 152 -0.47 -3.64 -21.03
N ALA A 153 -1.57 -2.97 -21.37
CA ALA A 153 -1.64 -1.51 -21.42
C ALA A 153 -1.38 -0.90 -20.03
N ALA A 154 -2.03 -1.42 -18.98
CA ALA A 154 -1.80 -0.98 -17.60
C ALA A 154 -0.34 -1.17 -17.14
N LEU A 155 0.36 -2.19 -17.65
CA LEU A 155 1.78 -2.42 -17.39
C LEU A 155 2.71 -1.47 -18.18
N ASN A 156 2.27 -1.02 -19.35
CA ASN A 156 2.97 -0.04 -20.17
C ASN A 156 2.80 1.40 -19.68
N ASP A 157 1.80 1.66 -18.83
CA ASP A 157 1.60 2.92 -18.11
C ASP A 157 1.98 2.76 -16.61
N PRO A 158 3.25 2.44 -16.26
CA PRO A 158 3.67 2.22 -14.87
C PRO A 158 3.53 3.46 -13.98
N VAL A 159 3.28 4.62 -14.59
CA VAL A 159 3.01 5.90 -13.94
C VAL A 159 1.68 6.42 -14.48
N TRP A 160 0.62 6.29 -13.68
CA TRP A 160 -0.66 6.89 -14.00
C TRP A 160 -0.72 8.32 -13.46
N ASP A 161 -1.01 9.29 -14.33
CA ASP A 161 -1.30 10.67 -13.96
C ASP A 161 -2.64 11.08 -14.58
N SER A 162 -3.70 11.21 -13.76
CA SER A 162 -5.04 11.62 -14.23
C SER A 162 -5.06 13.03 -14.84
N ARG A 163 -3.98 13.80 -14.70
CA ARG A 163 -3.78 15.10 -15.37
C ARG A 163 -3.23 14.95 -16.80
N ARG A 164 -2.71 13.78 -17.17
CA ARG A 164 -2.06 13.49 -18.45
C ARG A 164 -2.40 12.09 -18.93
N VAL A 165 -3.64 11.91 -19.36
CA VAL A 165 -4.10 10.68 -20.02
C VAL A 165 -3.95 10.82 -21.53
N VAL A 166 -3.53 9.73 -22.21
CA VAL A 166 -3.44 9.72 -23.68
C VAL A 166 -4.84 9.70 -24.28
N GLY A 167 -5.20 10.77 -24.97
CA GLY A 167 -6.46 10.92 -25.70
C GLY A 167 -6.37 10.56 -27.18
N PRO A 168 -7.49 10.66 -27.92
CA PRO A 168 -7.53 10.42 -29.36
C PRO A 168 -6.50 11.26 -30.11
N GLY A 169 -5.73 10.64 -31.02
CA GLY A 169 -4.71 11.34 -31.79
C GLY A 169 -3.48 11.79 -30.98
N ASN A 170 -3.21 11.15 -29.83
CA ASN A 170 -2.05 11.41 -28.97
C ASN A 170 -2.09 12.79 -28.25
N THR A 171 -3.27 13.34 -28.03
CA THR A 171 -3.46 14.56 -27.22
C THR A 171 -3.51 14.23 -25.73
N ALA A 172 -2.83 14.99 -24.88
CA ALA A 172 -2.94 14.82 -23.43
C ALA A 172 -4.27 15.39 -22.90
N ILE A 173 -5.05 14.57 -22.22
CA ILE A 173 -6.32 14.94 -21.55
C ILE A 173 -6.08 15.02 -20.04
N SER A 174 -6.69 16.02 -19.38
CA SER A 174 -6.73 16.12 -17.92
C SER A 174 -8.15 15.89 -17.41
N TYR A 175 -8.32 14.82 -16.63
CA TYR A 175 -9.55 14.58 -15.87
C TYR A 175 -9.56 15.31 -14.53
N VAL A 176 -8.46 15.96 -14.13
CA VAL A 176 -8.38 16.73 -12.89
C VAL A 176 -8.88 18.15 -13.15
N SER A 177 -9.83 18.60 -12.32
CA SER A 177 -10.33 19.98 -12.30
C SER A 177 -9.24 20.96 -11.83
N PRO A 178 -9.40 22.28 -12.09
CA PRO A 178 -8.42 23.27 -11.65
C PRO A 178 -8.12 23.21 -10.15
N VAL A 179 -6.89 23.55 -9.76
CA VAL A 179 -6.50 23.65 -8.35
C VAL A 179 -7.27 24.79 -7.69
N LYS A 180 -7.90 24.51 -6.54
CA LYS A 180 -8.64 25.48 -5.73
C LYS A 180 -7.89 25.81 -4.42
N ASP A 181 -8.24 26.93 -3.79
CA ASP A 181 -7.66 27.40 -2.52
C ASP A 181 -8.71 27.37 -1.40
N GLN A 182 -8.43 26.61 -0.34
CA GLN A 182 -9.30 26.49 0.84
C GLN A 182 -9.19 27.68 1.82
N GLY A 183 -8.26 28.60 1.57
CA GLY A 183 -7.98 29.74 2.44
C GLY A 183 -7.59 29.31 3.86
N SER A 184 -7.99 30.10 4.85
CA SER A 184 -7.74 29.80 6.27
C SER A 184 -8.71 28.77 6.88
N CYS A 185 -9.66 28.25 6.11
CA CYS A 185 -10.64 27.29 6.60
C CYS A 185 -10.04 25.87 6.61
N GLY A 186 -10.31 25.10 7.66
CA GLY A 186 -9.95 23.68 7.77
C GLY A 186 -10.77 22.75 6.87
N ALA A 187 -11.09 23.19 5.65
CA ALA A 187 -12.02 22.53 4.73
C ALA A 187 -11.35 21.50 3.80
N CYS A 188 -10.13 21.05 4.09
CA CYS A 188 -9.38 20.15 3.21
C CYS A 188 -10.16 18.87 2.84
N VAL A 189 -11.00 18.36 3.75
CA VAL A 189 -11.85 17.20 3.49
C VAL A 189 -12.95 17.52 2.46
N ALA A 190 -13.58 18.70 2.55
CA ALA A 190 -14.59 19.13 1.57
C ALA A 190 -13.96 19.34 0.19
N PHE A 191 -12.80 20.00 0.12
CA PHE A 191 -12.04 20.18 -1.11
C PHE A 191 -11.60 18.85 -1.72
N ALA A 192 -11.12 17.90 -0.92
CA ALA A 192 -10.75 16.57 -1.39
C ALA A 192 -11.96 15.78 -1.91
N ALA A 193 -13.09 15.79 -1.19
CA ALA A 193 -14.29 15.07 -1.59
C ALA A 193 -14.88 15.63 -2.89
N THR A 194 -14.97 16.96 -3.00
CA THR A 194 -15.44 17.65 -4.20
C THR A 194 -14.53 17.37 -5.40
N ALA A 195 -13.21 17.47 -5.25
CA ALA A 195 -12.27 17.17 -6.33
C ALA A 195 -12.40 15.72 -6.83
N ILE A 196 -12.59 14.75 -5.92
CA ILE A 196 -12.83 13.35 -6.32
C ILE A 196 -14.12 13.21 -7.14
N ALA A 197 -15.20 13.88 -6.74
CA ALA A 197 -16.46 13.84 -7.47
C ALA A 197 -16.34 14.48 -8.87
N GLU A 198 -15.67 15.63 -8.96
CA GLU A 198 -15.41 16.33 -10.23
C GLU A 198 -14.60 15.46 -11.20
N ILE A 199 -13.56 14.78 -10.70
CA ILE A 199 -12.74 13.84 -11.48
C ILE A 199 -13.58 12.65 -11.94
N ALA A 200 -14.35 12.05 -11.04
CA ALA A 200 -15.17 10.87 -11.36
C ALA A 200 -16.16 11.16 -12.49
N VAL A 201 -16.81 12.33 -12.45
CA VAL A 201 -17.74 12.77 -13.50
C VAL A 201 -17.01 13.03 -14.82
N ALA A 202 -15.83 13.66 -14.79
CA ALA A 202 -15.05 13.91 -15.99
C ALA A 202 -14.58 12.61 -16.67
N VAL A 203 -14.16 11.62 -15.88
CA VAL A 203 -13.80 10.28 -16.37
C VAL A 203 -15.01 9.57 -16.96
N ALA A 204 -16.16 9.58 -16.25
CA ALA A 204 -17.37 8.92 -16.71
C ALA A 204 -17.91 9.51 -18.03
N ASN A 205 -17.72 10.80 -18.24
CA ASN A 205 -18.14 11.51 -19.45
C ASN A 205 -17.07 11.56 -20.55
N GLU A 206 -15.90 10.92 -20.35
CA GLU A 206 -14.75 10.99 -21.27
C GLU A 206 -14.40 12.45 -21.67
N SER A 207 -14.46 13.34 -20.68
CA SER A 207 -14.29 14.77 -20.91
C SER A 207 -12.86 15.10 -21.33
N ALA A 208 -12.70 15.76 -22.49
CA ALA A 208 -11.39 16.21 -22.96
C ALA A 208 -10.77 17.31 -22.08
N VAL A 209 -11.61 18.05 -21.35
CA VAL A 209 -11.22 19.05 -20.34
C VAL A 209 -12.20 18.97 -19.17
N ASN A 210 -11.70 18.83 -17.95
CA ASN A 210 -12.53 18.93 -16.75
C ASN A 210 -12.75 20.39 -16.35
N THR A 211 -14.01 20.85 -16.42
CA THR A 211 -14.45 22.20 -16.00
C THR A 211 -15.47 22.15 -14.87
N ASN A 212 -15.65 20.98 -14.24
CA ASN A 212 -16.55 20.83 -13.11
C ASN A 212 -16.05 21.68 -11.93
N ASP A 213 -16.99 22.35 -11.26
CA ASP A 213 -16.74 23.23 -10.11
C ASP A 213 -17.90 23.08 -9.11
N TYR A 214 -17.87 22.01 -8.31
CA TYR A 214 -18.87 21.79 -7.27
C TYR A 214 -18.54 22.58 -6.01
N SER A 215 -19.56 22.86 -5.20
CA SER A 215 -19.40 23.66 -3.97
C SER A 215 -18.77 22.84 -2.85
N GLU A 216 -17.66 23.34 -2.29
CA GLU A 216 -17.05 22.85 -1.04
C GLU A 216 -17.63 23.53 0.21
N GLN A 217 -18.47 24.55 0.03
CA GLN A 217 -19.13 25.24 1.12
C GLN A 217 -20.24 24.35 1.70
N TRP A 218 -20.07 23.98 2.96
CA TRP A 218 -21.06 23.31 3.81
C TRP A 218 -21.26 24.14 5.08
#